data_AF-A0A2V8C3Z2-F1
#
_entry.id   AF-A0A2V8C3Z2-F1
#
_cell.length_a   1.000
_cell.length_b   1.000
_cell.length_c   1.000
_cell.angle_alpha   90.00
_cell.angle_beta   90.00
_cell.angle_gamma   90.00
#
_symmetry.space_group_name_H-M   'P 1'
#
loop_
_entity.id
_entity.type
_entity.pdbx_description
1 polymer ?
#
loop_
_entity_poly.entity_id
_entity_poly.type
_entity_poly.pdbx_seq_one_letter_code
_entity_poly.pdbx_strand_id
1 'polypeptide(L)'
;MLLVLCTGIAAAVAAWFGQRIIGAIKAAREEAARGRTLAIMHLFAPAIAAAQQDPRALLVWQPLARTARQLFPKEFDALDRTAGAAFPFTTELLQSAHAQWSADWLSWERMHDAAYKLKAAEAEHELAASGGAPFVRAKLDAIEKEKLDLYQRRYQEYIRVAKALQALIPQ
;
A
#
# COMPACT_ATOMS: atom_id res chain seq x y z
N MET A 1 -40.70 -56.04 22.83
CA MET A 1 -39.36 -55.64 23.30
C MET A 1 -38.34 -55.56 22.18
N LEU A 2 -38.17 -56.61 21.36
CA LEU A 2 -37.15 -56.67 20.30
C LEU A 2 -37.27 -55.56 19.24
N LEU A 3 -38.49 -55.26 18.77
CA LEU A 3 -38.75 -54.17 17.80
C LEU A 3 -38.36 -52.78 18.33
N VAL A 4 -38.68 -52.48 19.59
CA VAL A 4 -38.34 -51.20 20.25
C VAL A 4 -36.82 -51.04 20.36
N LEU A 5 -36.12 -52.14 20.66
CA LEU A 5 -34.67 -52.18 20.78
C LEU A 5 -34.00 -51.97 19.41
N CYS A 6 -34.51 -52.62 18.35
CA CYS A 6 -34.05 -52.40 16.98
C CYS A 6 -34.25 -50.96 16.50
N THR A 7 -35.39 -50.34 16.79
CA THR A 7 -35.62 -48.92 16.45
C THR A 7 -34.71 -47.96 17.21
N GLY A 8 -34.44 -48.23 18.49
CA GLY A 8 -33.51 -47.43 19.30
C GLY A 8 -32.08 -47.48 18.77
N ILE A 9 -31.61 -48.68 18.39
CA ILE A 9 -30.28 -48.87 17.78
C ILE A 9 -30.21 -48.15 16.42
N ALA A 10 -31.23 -48.30 15.57
CA ALA A 10 -31.26 -47.64 14.27
C ALA A 10 -31.21 -46.10 14.40
N ALA A 11 -31.96 -45.54 15.35
CA ALA A 11 -31.95 -44.10 15.64
C ALA A 11 -30.58 -43.63 16.17
N ALA A 12 -29.95 -44.39 17.07
CA ALA A 12 -28.62 -44.06 17.61
C ALA A 12 -27.54 -44.09 16.51
N VAL A 13 -27.58 -45.10 15.63
CA VAL A 13 -26.65 -45.20 14.49
C VAL A 13 -26.86 -44.05 13.51
N ALA A 14 -28.11 -43.71 13.18
CA ALA A 14 -28.41 -42.57 12.32
C ALA A 14 -27.93 -41.25 12.92
N ALA A 15 -28.12 -41.03 14.23
CA ALA A 15 -27.63 -39.85 14.93
C ALA A 15 -26.09 -39.77 14.91
N TRP A 16 -25.41 -40.90 15.11
CA TRP A 16 -23.95 -40.97 15.06
C TRP A 16 -23.40 -40.66 13.67
N PHE A 17 -23.97 -41.24 12.61
CA PHE A 17 -23.58 -40.91 11.23
C PHE A 17 -23.85 -39.44 10.90
N GLY A 18 -24.99 -38.89 11.34
CA GLY A 18 -25.30 -37.47 11.18
C GLY A 18 -24.25 -36.56 11.84
N GLN A 19 -23.86 -36.86 13.08
CA GLN A 19 -22.79 -36.12 13.76
C GLN A 19 -21.45 -36.23 13.03
N ARG A 20 -21.12 -37.42 12.49
CA ARG A 20 -19.88 -37.63 11.75
C ARG A 20 -19.83 -36.83 10.45
N ILE A 21 -20.94 -36.78 9.71
CA ILE A 21 -21.07 -35.99 8.48
C ILE A 21 -20.93 -34.50 8.80
N ILE A 22 -21.61 -34.01 9.84
CA ILE A 22 -21.47 -32.60 10.28
C ILE A 22 -20.02 -32.30 10.66
N GLY A 23 -19.35 -33.19 11.39
CA GLY A 23 -17.94 -33.06 11.75
C GLY A 23 -17.03 -32.99 10.53
N ALA A 24 -17.23 -33.88 9.56
CA ALA A 24 -16.45 -33.91 8.31
C ALA A 24 -16.66 -32.63 7.48
N ILE A 25 -17.90 -32.13 7.38
CA ILE A 25 -18.20 -30.88 6.67
C ILE A 25 -17.53 -29.68 7.37
N LYS A 26 -17.56 -29.64 8.72
CA LYS A 26 -16.87 -28.60 9.49
C LYS A 26 -15.37 -28.65 9.27
N ALA A 27 -14.75 -29.83 9.36
CA ALA A 27 -13.32 -30.00 9.13
C ALA A 27 -12.91 -29.58 7.71
N ALA A 28 -13.67 -29.99 6.69
CA ALA A 28 -13.41 -29.60 5.30
C ALA A 28 -13.54 -28.07 5.09
N ARG A 29 -14.53 -27.43 5.75
CA ARG A 29 -14.69 -25.97 5.71
C ARG A 29 -13.55 -25.23 6.40
N GLU A 30 -13.07 -25.74 7.54
CA GLU A 30 -11.92 -25.18 8.24
C GLU A 30 -10.64 -25.29 7.40
N GLU A 31 -10.40 -26.44 6.78
CA GLU A 31 -9.24 -26.63 5.91
C GLU A 31 -9.29 -25.70 4.69
N ALA A 32 -10.46 -25.57 4.05
CA ALA A 32 -10.66 -24.62 2.98
C ALA A 32 -10.46 -23.15 3.44
N ALA A 33 -10.84 -22.81 4.67
CA ALA A 33 -10.60 -21.49 5.24
C ALA A 33 -9.10 -21.23 5.45
N ARG A 34 -8.37 -22.19 6.02
CA ARG A 34 -6.90 -22.11 6.15
C ARG A 34 -6.22 -21.90 4.80
N GLY A 35 -6.63 -22.67 3.78
CA GLY A 35 -6.13 -22.54 2.42
C GLY A 35 -6.36 -21.13 1.83
N ARG A 36 -7.56 -20.56 2.03
CA ARG A 36 -7.84 -19.17 1.62
C ARG A 36 -7.01 -18.15 2.38
N THR A 37 -6.85 -18.30 3.69
CA THR A 37 -5.99 -17.42 4.50
C THR A 37 -4.55 -17.43 3.99
N LEU A 38 -3.98 -18.60 3.71
CA LEU A 38 -2.65 -18.72 3.13
C LEU A 38 -2.55 -18.07 1.75
N ALA A 39 -3.57 -18.25 0.90
CA ALA A 39 -3.61 -17.62 -0.42
C ALA A 39 -3.65 -16.09 -0.32
N ILE A 40 -4.44 -15.53 0.61
CA ILE A 40 -4.47 -14.09 0.89
C ILE A 40 -3.10 -13.59 1.35
N MET A 41 -2.44 -14.31 2.27
CA MET A 41 -1.08 -13.95 2.69
C MET A 41 -0.10 -13.94 1.52
N HIS A 42 -0.17 -14.96 0.66
CA HIS A 42 0.72 -15.07 -0.50
C HIS A 42 0.47 -13.95 -1.52
N LEU A 43 -0.79 -13.56 -1.71
CA LEU A 43 -1.18 -12.47 -2.61
C LEU A 43 -0.60 -11.12 -2.15
N PHE A 44 -0.65 -10.84 -0.85
CA PHE A 44 -0.23 -9.54 -0.32
C PHE A 44 1.22 -9.47 0.14
N ALA A 45 1.94 -10.59 0.29
CA ALA A 45 3.37 -10.58 0.58
C ALA A 45 4.21 -9.67 -0.35
N PRO A 46 4.11 -9.77 -1.70
CA PRO A 46 4.83 -8.86 -2.59
C PRO A 46 4.32 -7.41 -2.49
N ALA A 47 3.04 -7.22 -2.18
CA ALA A 47 2.45 -5.90 -2.01
C ALA A 47 3.01 -5.16 -0.77
N ILE A 48 3.23 -5.89 0.32
CA ILE A 48 3.87 -5.38 1.54
C ILE A 48 5.33 -4.99 1.24
N ALA A 49 6.08 -5.86 0.55
CA ALA A 49 7.46 -5.55 0.18
C ALA A 49 7.55 -4.32 -0.74
N ALA A 50 6.65 -4.20 -1.72
CA ALA A 50 6.58 -3.05 -2.60
C ALA A 50 6.24 -1.75 -1.85
N ALA A 51 5.29 -1.80 -0.91
CA ALA A 51 4.90 -0.65 -0.09
C ALA A 51 6.02 -0.13 0.82
N GLN A 52 6.92 -1.01 1.27
CA GLN A 52 8.11 -0.61 2.05
C GLN A 52 9.16 0.11 1.20
N GLN A 53 9.22 -0.16 -0.10
CA GLN A 53 10.20 0.44 -1.02
C GLN A 53 9.67 1.71 -1.69
N ASP A 54 8.40 1.71 -2.07
CA ASP A 54 7.74 2.83 -2.74
C ASP A 54 6.34 3.05 -2.14
N PRO A 55 6.11 4.17 -1.41
CA PRO A 55 4.81 4.54 -0.89
C PRO A 55 3.69 4.49 -1.93
N ARG A 56 3.98 4.75 -3.21
CA ARG A 56 2.98 4.74 -4.29
C ARG A 56 2.36 3.37 -4.51
N ALA A 57 3.03 2.28 -4.14
CA ALA A 57 2.47 0.94 -4.24
C ALA A 57 1.16 0.81 -3.42
N LEU A 58 1.04 1.52 -2.31
CA LEU A 58 -0.17 1.52 -1.48
C LEU A 58 -1.39 2.08 -2.20
N LEU A 59 -1.21 3.00 -3.16
CA LEU A 59 -2.31 3.56 -3.95
C LEU A 59 -3.00 2.51 -4.82
N VAL A 60 -2.28 1.46 -5.19
CA VAL A 60 -2.81 0.32 -5.94
C VAL A 60 -3.32 -0.76 -5.00
N TRP A 61 -2.52 -1.12 -4.00
CA TRP A 61 -2.79 -2.31 -3.19
C TRP A 61 -3.81 -2.10 -2.08
N GLN A 62 -3.93 -0.90 -1.50
CA GLN A 62 -4.88 -0.65 -0.40
C GLN A 62 -6.36 -0.74 -0.86
N PRO A 63 -6.77 -0.20 -2.02
CA PRO A 63 -8.12 -0.44 -2.55
C PRO A 63 -8.42 -1.93 -2.80
N LEU A 64 -7.43 -2.69 -3.28
CA LEU A 64 -7.55 -4.14 -3.48
C LEU A 64 -7.68 -4.87 -2.15
N ALA A 65 -6.90 -4.49 -1.14
CA ALA A 65 -7.01 -5.03 0.22
C ALA A 65 -8.39 -4.77 0.83
N ARG A 66 -8.93 -3.54 0.68
CA ARG A 66 -10.29 -3.21 1.14
C ARG A 66 -11.35 -4.08 0.46
N THR A 67 -11.23 -4.29 -0.85
CA THR A 67 -12.15 -5.15 -1.62
C THR A 67 -12.05 -6.61 -1.18
N ALA A 68 -10.83 -7.14 -1.06
CA ALA A 68 -10.60 -8.50 -0.59
C ALA A 68 -11.16 -8.72 0.82
N ARG A 69 -11.04 -7.72 1.70
CA ARG A 69 -11.57 -7.76 3.07
C ARG A 69 -13.09 -7.79 3.13
N GLN A 70 -13.77 -7.12 2.20
CA GLN A 70 -15.22 -7.21 2.05
C GLN A 70 -15.69 -8.58 1.54
N LEU A 71 -14.90 -9.21 0.66
CA LEU A 71 -15.21 -10.52 0.09
C LEU A 71 -14.91 -11.69 1.04
N PHE A 72 -13.87 -11.57 1.86
CA PHE A 72 -13.37 -12.62 2.75
C PHE A 72 -13.22 -12.12 4.20
N PRO A 73 -14.28 -11.58 4.84
CA PRO A 73 -14.17 -10.88 6.11
C PRO A 73 -13.63 -11.78 7.24
N LYS A 74 -14.06 -13.04 7.29
CA LYS A 74 -13.64 -13.98 8.35
C LYS A 74 -12.15 -14.32 8.27
N GLU A 75 -11.63 -14.48 7.06
CA GLU A 75 -10.22 -14.76 6.83
C GLU A 75 -9.35 -13.56 7.22
N PHE A 76 -9.77 -12.34 6.89
CA PHE A 76 -9.08 -11.12 7.33
C PHE A 76 -9.17 -10.91 8.84
N ASP A 77 -10.33 -11.13 9.48
CA ASP A 77 -10.47 -11.05 10.93
C ASP A 77 -9.55 -12.05 11.67
N ALA A 78 -9.31 -13.22 11.07
CA ALA A 78 -8.33 -14.18 11.59
C ALA A 78 -6.90 -13.63 11.46
N LEU A 79 -6.55 -13.10 10.28
CA LEU A 79 -5.24 -12.50 10.03
C LEU A 79 -4.97 -11.31 10.95
N ASP A 80 -5.94 -10.42 11.16
CA ASP A 80 -5.76 -9.25 12.02
C ASP A 80 -5.52 -9.65 13.48
N ARG A 81 -6.26 -10.66 13.97
CA ARG A 81 -6.06 -11.19 15.33
C ARG A 81 -4.68 -11.82 15.50
N THR A 82 -4.19 -12.51 14.47
CA THR A 82 -2.85 -13.12 14.49
C THR A 82 -1.74 -12.06 14.35
N ALA A 83 -1.93 -11.05 13.51
CA ALA A 83 -0.97 -9.99 13.28
C ALA A 83 -0.96 -8.92 14.39
N GLY A 84 -2.05 -8.79 15.16
CA GLY A 84 -2.26 -7.75 16.16
C GLY A 84 -2.60 -6.37 15.56
N ALA A 85 -2.80 -6.29 14.25
CA ALA A 85 -3.10 -5.06 13.51
C ALA A 85 -3.80 -5.39 12.18
N ALA A 86 -4.27 -4.36 11.47
CA ALA A 86 -4.94 -4.55 10.19
C ALA A 86 -4.00 -5.15 9.12
N PHE A 87 -4.29 -6.36 8.67
CA PHE A 87 -3.63 -6.98 7.52
C PHE A 87 -4.26 -6.51 6.19
N PRO A 88 -3.46 -6.29 5.12
CA PRO A 88 -2.00 -6.37 5.04
C PRO A 88 -1.29 -5.05 5.39
N PHE A 89 -2.03 -3.93 5.42
CA PHE A 89 -1.47 -2.59 5.62
C PHE A 89 -2.06 -1.97 6.89
N THR A 90 -1.21 -1.81 7.90
CA THR A 90 -1.60 -1.20 9.17
C THR A 90 -1.72 0.32 9.02
N THR A 91 -2.45 0.96 9.92
CA THR A 91 -2.56 2.43 9.96
C THR A 91 -1.18 3.09 10.09
N GLU A 92 -0.29 2.51 10.90
CA GLU A 92 1.08 2.99 11.14
C GLU A 92 1.92 2.90 9.86
N LEU A 93 1.75 1.84 9.07
CA LEU A 93 2.42 1.73 7.77
C LEU A 93 1.94 2.80 6.80
N LEU A 94 0.62 3.05 6.74
CA LEU A 94 0.05 4.09 5.87
C LEU A 94 0.55 5.49 6.27
N GLN A 95 0.58 5.78 7.57
CA GLN A 95 1.12 7.04 8.10
C GLN A 95 2.62 7.17 7.80
N SER A 96 3.40 6.11 8.05
CA SER A 96 4.84 6.08 7.76
C SER A 96 5.13 6.30 6.27
N ALA A 97 4.34 5.68 5.39
CA ALA A 97 4.50 5.86 3.94
C ALA A 97 4.21 7.31 3.50
N HIS A 98 3.17 7.94 4.07
CA HIS A 98 2.89 9.37 3.82
C HIS A 98 4.00 10.29 4.35
N ALA A 99 4.52 10.01 5.55
CA ALA A 99 5.63 10.75 6.13
C ALA A 99 6.91 10.59 5.30
N GLN A 100 7.23 9.37 4.86
CA GLN A 100 8.37 9.07 4.01
C GLN A 100 8.29 9.83 2.68
N TRP A 101 7.13 9.79 2.01
CA TRP A 101 6.91 10.52 0.75
C TRP A 101 7.14 12.04 0.92
N SER A 102 6.70 12.61 2.05
CA SER A 102 6.89 14.02 2.37
C SER A 102 8.36 14.35 2.68
N ALA A 103 9.07 13.47 3.39
CA ALA A 103 10.50 13.62 3.65
C ALA A 103 11.32 13.56 2.36
N ASP A 104 10.98 12.65 1.44
CA ASP A 104 11.66 12.52 0.14
C ASP A 104 11.45 13.77 -0.73
N TRP A 105 10.25 14.35 -0.71
CA TRP A 105 9.98 15.64 -1.36
C TRP A 105 10.87 16.76 -0.79
N LEU A 106 10.93 16.91 0.53
CA LEU A 106 11.75 17.95 1.18
C LEU A 106 13.25 17.75 0.95
N SER A 107 13.70 16.50 0.86
CA SER A 107 15.07 16.18 0.48
C SER A 107 15.37 16.62 -0.96
N TRP A 108 14.49 16.25 -1.89
CA TRP A 108 14.59 16.63 -3.29
C TRP A 108 14.57 18.15 -3.48
N GLU A 109 13.66 18.87 -2.80
CA GLU A 109 13.53 20.32 -2.90
C GLU A 109 14.82 21.04 -2.50
N ARG A 110 15.44 20.62 -1.37
CA ARG A 110 16.73 21.18 -0.94
C ARG A 110 17.84 20.92 -1.94
N MET A 111 17.91 19.72 -2.51
CA MET A 111 18.90 19.38 -3.53
C MET A 111 18.69 20.18 -4.82
N HIS A 112 17.44 20.29 -5.26
CA HIS A 112 17.03 21.08 -6.43
C HIS A 112 17.42 22.55 -6.26
N ASP A 113 17.08 23.14 -5.13
CA ASP A 113 17.42 24.54 -4.85
C ASP A 113 18.93 24.79 -4.77
N ALA A 114 19.68 23.89 -4.14
CA ALA A 114 21.14 23.99 -4.11
C ALA A 114 21.76 23.89 -5.51
N ALA A 115 21.30 22.94 -6.33
CA ALA A 115 21.77 22.75 -7.69
C ALA A 115 21.51 23.99 -8.56
N TYR A 116 20.31 24.57 -8.48
CA TYR A 116 19.97 25.74 -9.28
C TYR A 116 20.59 27.04 -8.76
N LYS A 117 20.88 27.16 -7.46
CA LYS A 117 21.69 28.27 -6.94
C LYS A 117 23.10 28.28 -7.53
N LEU A 118 23.72 27.11 -7.64
CA LEU A 118 25.05 26.99 -8.25
C LEU A 118 25.01 27.33 -9.74
N LYS A 119 24.07 26.74 -10.51
CA LYS A 119 23.91 27.02 -11.95
C LYS A 119 23.66 28.51 -12.23
N ALA A 120 22.82 29.16 -11.41
CA ALA A 120 22.53 30.59 -11.55
C ALA A 120 23.78 31.43 -11.29
N ALA A 121 24.53 31.16 -10.21
CA ALA A 121 25.77 31.88 -9.90
C ALA A 121 26.82 31.74 -11.02
N GLU A 122 26.97 30.55 -11.60
CA GLU A 122 27.86 30.32 -12.75
C GLU A 122 27.43 31.14 -13.97
N ALA A 123 26.14 31.13 -14.31
CA ALA A 123 25.59 31.88 -15.44
C ALA A 123 25.66 33.40 -15.24
N GLU A 124 25.45 33.89 -14.02
CA GLU A 124 25.61 35.31 -13.65
C GLU A 124 27.06 35.77 -13.78
N HIS A 125 28.01 34.93 -13.34
CA HIS A 125 29.44 35.21 -13.49
C HIS A 125 29.85 35.26 -14.97
N GLU A 126 29.38 34.31 -15.79
CA GLU A 126 29.57 34.34 -17.25
C GLU A 126 28.96 35.59 -17.89
N LEU A 127 27.78 36.00 -17.43
CA LEU A 127 27.10 37.20 -17.94
C LEU A 127 27.89 38.47 -17.64
N ALA A 128 28.41 38.59 -16.41
CA ALA A 128 29.28 39.68 -16.01
C ALA A 128 30.58 39.70 -16.83
N ALA A 129 31.24 38.54 -17.00
CA ALA A 129 32.48 38.41 -17.77
C ALA A 129 32.31 38.72 -19.26
N SER A 130 31.13 38.44 -19.83
CA SER A 130 30.80 38.72 -21.23
C SER A 130 30.35 40.16 -21.50
N GLY A 131 30.28 41.01 -20.47
CA GLY A 131 29.77 42.39 -20.61
C GLY A 131 28.27 42.45 -20.91
N GLY A 132 27.50 41.44 -20.51
CA GLY A 132 26.05 41.41 -20.75
C GLY A 132 25.66 40.88 -22.13
N ALA A 133 26.46 40.00 -22.73
CA ALA A 133 26.19 39.46 -24.06
C ALA A 133 24.76 38.84 -24.15
N PRO A 134 23.95 39.18 -25.18
CA PRO A 134 22.55 38.74 -25.27
C PRO A 134 22.35 37.22 -25.19
N PHE A 135 23.27 36.44 -25.78
CA PHE A 135 23.23 34.98 -25.72
C PHE A 135 23.41 34.42 -24.30
N VAL A 136 24.30 35.03 -23.51
CA VAL A 136 24.55 34.60 -22.12
C VAL A 136 23.36 34.97 -21.24
N ARG A 137 22.70 36.11 -21.52
CA ARG A 137 21.45 36.47 -20.85
C ARG A 137 20.33 35.48 -21.15
N ALA A 138 20.16 35.09 -22.41
CA ALA A 138 19.19 34.08 -22.80
C ALA A 138 19.47 32.71 -22.14
N LYS A 139 20.75 32.36 -21.91
CA LYS A 139 21.14 31.15 -21.16
C LYS A 139 20.68 31.23 -19.69
N LEU A 140 20.85 32.37 -19.02
CA LEU A 140 20.36 32.57 -17.65
C LEU A 140 18.84 32.43 -17.58
N ASP A 141 18.10 33.12 -18.47
CA ASP A 141 16.63 33.03 -18.54
C ASP A 141 16.15 31.58 -18.77
N ALA A 142 16.88 30.81 -19.59
CA ALA A 142 16.58 29.40 -19.84
C ALA A 142 16.78 28.52 -18.59
N ILE A 143 17.82 28.78 -17.79
CA ILE A 143 18.08 28.06 -16.53
C ILE A 143 16.97 28.34 -15.51
N GLU A 144 16.53 29.60 -15.39
CA GLU A 144 15.43 29.98 -14.49
C GLU A 144 14.12 29.31 -14.88
N LYS A 145 13.82 29.28 -16.19
CA LYS A 145 12.64 28.59 -16.70
C LYS A 145 12.70 27.08 -16.44
N GLU A 146 13.83 26.43 -16.71
CA GLU A 146 14.02 25.00 -16.45
C GLU A 146 13.78 24.66 -14.97
N LYS A 147 14.32 25.48 -14.05
CA LYS A 147 14.10 25.35 -12.60
C LYS A 147 12.62 25.32 -12.25
N LEU A 148 11.86 26.30 -12.75
CA LEU A 148 10.44 26.43 -12.45
C LEU A 148 9.63 25.28 -13.03
N ASP A 149 9.92 24.88 -14.28
CA ASP A 149 9.21 23.80 -14.96
C ASP A 149 9.41 22.45 -14.25
N LEU A 150 10.63 22.14 -13.82
CA LEU A 150 10.93 20.92 -13.05
C LEU A 150 10.30 20.95 -11.67
N TYR A 151 10.39 22.09 -10.96
CA TYR A 151 9.74 22.27 -9.67
C TYR A 151 8.24 22.04 -9.77
N GLN A 152 7.56 22.70 -10.71
CA GLN A 152 6.12 22.60 -10.87
C GLN A 152 5.68 21.16 -11.18
N ARG A 153 6.38 20.47 -12.09
CA ARG A 153 6.06 19.07 -12.42
C ARG A 153 6.20 18.16 -11.20
N ARG A 154 7.30 18.30 -10.46
CA ARG A 154 7.55 17.45 -9.29
C ARG A 154 6.60 17.78 -8.14
N TYR A 155 6.28 19.05 -7.93
CA TYR A 155 5.30 19.50 -6.94
C TYR A 155 3.90 18.94 -7.21
N GLN A 156 3.47 18.93 -8.48
CA GLN A 156 2.20 18.32 -8.88
C GLN A 156 2.16 16.83 -8.56
N GLU A 157 3.24 16.09 -8.84
CA GLU A 157 3.35 14.68 -8.47
C GLU A 157 3.28 14.50 -6.95
N TYR A 158 4.07 15.28 -6.21
CA TYR A 158 4.12 15.25 -4.75
C TYR A 158 2.72 15.43 -4.14
N ILE A 159 2.04 16.52 -4.48
CA ILE A 159 0.71 16.84 -3.93
C ILE A 159 -0.31 15.76 -4.28
N ARG A 160 -0.32 15.28 -5.52
CA ARG A 160 -1.25 14.24 -5.97
C ARG A 160 -1.07 12.96 -5.14
N VAL A 161 0.17 12.50 -4.99
CA VAL A 161 0.48 11.26 -4.26
C VAL A 161 0.27 11.45 -2.75
N ALA A 162 0.70 12.57 -2.18
CA ALA A 162 0.54 12.87 -0.75
C ALA A 162 -0.94 12.87 -0.34
N LYS A 163 -1.79 13.58 -1.11
CA LYS A 163 -3.25 13.57 -0.88
C LYS A 163 -3.86 12.18 -1.01
N ALA A 164 -3.44 11.42 -2.02
CA ALA A 164 -3.95 10.07 -2.23
C ALA A 164 -3.55 9.13 -1.09
N LEU A 165 -2.30 9.20 -0.61
CA LEU A 165 -1.82 8.45 0.55
C LEU A 165 -2.58 8.85 1.83
N GLN A 166 -2.79 10.15 2.06
CA GLN A 166 -3.55 10.64 3.21
C GLN A 166 -4.99 10.10 3.21
N ALA A 167 -5.63 9.98 2.04
CA ALA A 167 -6.98 9.44 1.91
C ALA A 167 -7.07 7.92 2.20
N LEU A 168 -5.93 7.21 2.23
CA LEU A 168 -5.90 5.80 2.62
C LEU A 168 -5.93 5.59 4.14
N ILE A 169 -5.48 6.58 4.90
CA ILE A 169 -5.38 6.53 6.37
C ILE A 169 -6.79 6.61 6.96
N PRO A 170 -7.22 5.62 7.77
CA PRO A 170 -8.49 5.69 8.51
C PRO A 170 -8.55 6.94 9.39
N GLN A 171 -9.71 7.59 9.47
CA GLN A 171 -9.97 8.71 10.38
C GLN A 171 -10.22 8.23 11.81
#